data_AF-E2BFD8-F1
#
_entry.id   AF-E2BFD8-F1
#
_cell.length_a   1.000
_cell.length_b   1.000
_cell.length_c   1.000
_cell.angle_alpha   90.00
_cell.angle_beta   90.00
_cell.angle_gamma   90.00
#
_symmetry.space_group_name_H-M   'P 1'
#
loop_
_entity.id
_entity.type
_entity.pdbx_description
1 polymer ?
#
loop_
_entity_poly.entity_id
_entity_poly.type
_entity_poly.pdbx_seq_one_letter_code
_entity_poly.pdbx_strand_id
1 'polypeptide(L)'
;MHREFYSNAELLENCTEIVNRNPRNLERLRIARKPVGYGLDKPGRTFWHKLFVVRKPRHIVAEVRHFENGPVITVSSAEWALKKQLYRYIDAAAYINVGRVLAQRCLESGICEIKVDYSLTGEKFDLLVKEMENSGIILNEPRRYKYPYFWSKTRPEKPWEIFE
;
A
#
# COMPACT_ATOMS: atom_id res chain seq x y z
N MET A 1 -27.61 17.44 26.54
CA MET A 1 -26.91 17.95 25.35
C MET A 1 -27.95 18.16 24.26
N HIS A 2 -28.35 19.40 24.00
CA HIS A 2 -29.15 19.73 22.82
C HIS A 2 -28.25 19.59 21.59
N ARG A 3 -28.63 18.74 20.62
CA ARG A 3 -28.07 18.78 19.28
C ARG A 3 -28.73 19.96 18.58
N GLU A 4 -27.98 21.04 18.39
CA GLU A 4 -28.38 22.10 17.48
C GLU A 4 -28.34 21.53 16.06
N PHE A 5 -29.50 21.48 15.42
CA PHE A 5 -29.63 21.07 14.03
C PHE A 5 -29.37 22.30 13.17
N TYR A 6 -28.12 22.53 12.81
CA TYR A 6 -27.78 23.48 11.77
C TYR A 6 -28.12 22.91 10.40
N SER A 7 -28.63 23.76 9.51
CA SER A 7 -28.72 23.39 8.10
C SER A 7 -27.31 23.18 7.54
N ASN A 8 -27.14 22.22 6.62
CA ASN A 8 -25.84 22.00 5.97
C ASN A 8 -25.28 23.27 5.30
N ALA A 9 -26.16 24.19 4.87
CA ALA A 9 -25.79 25.47 4.29
C ALA A 9 -25.18 26.44 5.33
N GLU A 10 -25.78 26.55 6.51
CA GLU A 10 -25.29 27.40 7.61
C GLU A 10 -23.96 26.87 8.17
N LEU A 11 -23.75 25.55 8.15
CA LEU A 11 -22.48 24.93 8.50
C LEU A 11 -21.37 25.29 7.48
N LEU A 12 -21.71 25.42 6.20
CA LEU A 12 -20.76 25.82 5.16
C LEU A 12 -20.39 27.30 5.26
N GLU A 13 -21.38 28.18 5.47
CA GLU A 13 -21.15 29.63 5.60
C GLU A 13 -20.28 29.99 6.80
N ASN A 14 -20.40 29.24 7.90
CA ASN A 14 -19.60 29.42 9.11
C ASN A 14 -18.33 28.54 9.17
N CYS A 15 -18.01 27.79 8.11
CA CYS A 15 -16.90 26.85 8.12
C CYS A 15 -15.54 27.57 7.97
N THR A 16 -14.76 27.62 9.05
CA THR A 16 -13.39 28.16 9.03
C THR A 16 -12.34 27.09 8.70
N GLU A 17 -12.60 25.82 9.01
CA GLU A 17 -11.64 24.72 8.87
C GLU A 17 -12.31 23.43 8.40
N ILE A 18 -11.65 22.73 7.47
CA ILE A 18 -12.13 21.43 6.95
C ILE A 18 -11.28 20.31 7.56
N VAL A 19 -11.91 19.46 8.36
CA VAL A 19 -11.24 18.32 9.00
C VAL A 19 -11.61 17.02 8.29
N ASN A 20 -10.64 16.45 7.56
CA ASN A 20 -10.77 15.11 6.99
C ASN A 20 -10.30 14.04 8.00
N ARG A 21 -11.18 13.09 8.35
CA ARG A 21 -10.90 11.99 9.28
C ARG A 21 -10.44 10.69 8.59
N ASN A 22 -10.34 10.67 7.26
CA ASN A 22 -9.89 9.48 6.53
C ASN A 22 -8.36 9.31 6.69
N PRO A 23 -7.89 8.20 7.29
CA PRO A 23 -6.46 7.98 7.51
C PRO A 23 -5.65 7.92 6.21
N ARG A 24 -6.24 7.38 5.13
CA ARG A 24 -5.55 7.18 3.84
C ARG A 24 -5.47 8.43 2.97
N ASN A 25 -6.15 9.53 3.35
CA ASN A 25 -6.20 10.73 2.51
C ASN A 25 -4.81 11.32 2.25
N LEU A 26 -4.01 11.48 3.31
CA LEU A 26 -2.68 12.08 3.21
C LEU A 26 -1.68 11.18 2.46
N GLU A 27 -1.89 9.86 2.48
CA GLU A 27 -1.07 8.90 1.74
C GLU A 27 -1.30 9.02 0.24
N ARG A 28 -2.57 9.11 -0.19
CA ARG A 28 -2.92 9.30 -1.60
C ARG A 28 -2.41 10.63 -2.15
N LEU A 29 -2.44 11.69 -1.34
CA LEU A 29 -1.85 12.99 -1.69
C LEU A 29 -0.31 13.00 -1.64
N ARG A 30 0.32 11.90 -1.18
CA ARG A 30 1.76 11.75 -0.97
C ARG A 30 2.37 12.72 0.04
N ILE A 31 1.57 13.31 0.93
CA ILE A 31 2.02 14.26 1.96
C ILE A 31 2.25 13.54 3.30
N ALA A 32 1.61 12.38 3.51
CA ALA A 32 1.71 11.61 4.74
C ALA A 32 3.17 11.35 5.16
N ARG A 33 3.45 11.49 6.45
CA ARG A 33 4.79 11.24 7.00
C ARG A 33 5.09 9.74 6.91
N LYS A 34 6.15 9.37 6.18
CA LYS A 34 6.77 8.05 6.31
C LYS A 34 7.66 8.05 7.55
N PRO A 35 7.81 6.92 8.26
CA PRO A 35 8.84 6.79 9.29
C PRO A 35 10.21 6.99 8.62
N VAL A 36 10.95 8.00 9.07
CA VAL A 36 12.30 8.32 8.58
C VAL A 36 13.32 7.93 9.64
N GLY A 37 14.51 7.53 9.23
CA GLY A 37 15.57 7.04 10.11
C GLY A 37 15.80 5.55 9.90
N TYR A 38 16.30 4.86 10.93
CA TYR A 38 16.54 3.41 10.92
C TYR A 38 17.43 2.94 9.75
N GLY A 39 18.39 3.76 9.34
CA GLY A 39 19.26 3.45 8.18
C GLY A 39 20.17 2.24 8.42
N LEU A 40 20.45 1.91 9.67
CA LEU A 40 21.23 0.72 10.06
C LEU A 40 20.36 -0.54 10.18
N ASP A 41 19.06 -0.39 10.40
CA ASP A 41 18.15 -1.53 10.55
C ASP A 41 17.74 -2.06 9.17
N LYS A 42 17.92 -3.36 8.98
CA LYS A 42 17.35 -4.10 7.86
C LYS A 42 16.23 -5.00 8.39
N PRO A 43 15.04 -5.02 7.78
CA PRO A 43 14.63 -4.30 6.57
C PRO A 43 14.26 -2.83 6.83
N GLY A 44 14.44 -1.97 5.82
CA GLY A 44 14.15 -0.54 5.93
C GLY A 44 12.68 -0.25 6.25
N ARG A 45 12.45 0.72 7.16
CA ARG A 45 11.11 1.08 7.64
C ARG A 45 10.40 2.16 6.83
N THR A 46 11.11 2.85 5.93
CA THR A 46 10.57 3.98 5.17
C THR A 46 9.62 3.53 4.05
N PHE A 47 8.33 3.34 4.39
CA PHE A 47 7.23 3.00 3.48
C PHE A 47 5.87 3.40 4.07
N TRP A 48 4.82 3.46 3.25
CA TRP A 48 3.43 3.44 3.72
C TRP A 48 2.91 1.99 3.74
N HIS A 49 2.91 1.35 2.58
CA HIS A 49 2.52 -0.03 2.32
C HIS A 49 3.71 -0.82 1.79
N LYS A 50 3.90 -2.00 2.35
CA LYS A 50 5.01 -2.88 1.97
C LYS A 50 4.56 -4.32 1.86
N LEU A 51 5.10 -5.01 0.85
CA LEU A 51 4.89 -6.43 0.63
C LEU A 51 5.75 -7.24 1.60
N PHE A 52 5.10 -8.13 2.35
CA PHE A 52 5.74 -9.12 3.20
C PHE A 52 5.29 -10.50 2.76
N VAL A 53 6.25 -11.38 2.45
CA VAL A 53 5.93 -12.77 2.11
C VAL A 53 6.56 -13.69 3.14
N VAL A 54 5.71 -14.41 3.86
CA VAL A 54 6.10 -15.36 4.90
C VAL A 54 5.90 -16.77 4.37
N ARG A 55 7.01 -17.49 4.20
CA ARG A 55 6.99 -18.91 3.87
C ARG A 55 6.84 -19.73 5.15
N LYS A 56 5.70 -20.40 5.31
CA LYS A 56 5.49 -21.40 6.37
C LYS A 56 5.82 -22.80 5.84
N PRO A 57 6.02 -23.82 6.71
CA PRO A 57 6.38 -25.16 6.27
C PRO A 57 5.35 -25.85 5.36
N ARG A 58 4.07 -25.47 5.47
CA ARG A 58 2.96 -26.12 4.74
C ARG A 58 2.27 -25.23 3.71
N HIS A 59 2.47 -23.92 3.75
CA HIS A 59 1.79 -22.96 2.88
C HIS A 59 2.57 -21.64 2.87
N ILE A 60 2.16 -20.73 2.00
CA ILE A 60 2.72 -19.39 1.90
C ILE A 60 1.67 -18.37 2.32
N VAL A 61 2.14 -17.26 2.87
CA VAL A 61 1.31 -16.11 3.24
C VAL A 61 1.97 -14.88 2.65
N ALA A 62 1.22 -14.11 1.87
CA ALA A 62 1.63 -12.81 1.37
C ALA A 62 0.73 -11.75 2.02
N GLU A 63 1.35 -10.70 2.53
CA GLU A 63 0.69 -9.64 3.27
C GLU A 63 1.16 -8.28 2.78
N VAL A 64 0.24 -7.33 2.66
CA VAL A 64 0.56 -5.92 2.48
C VAL A 64 0.38 -5.26 3.83
N ARG A 65 1.49 -4.81 4.43
CA ARG A 65 1.49 -4.18 5.75
C ARG A 65 1.63 -2.68 5.64
N HIS A 66 0.77 -1.97 6.37
CA HIS A 66 0.94 -0.57 6.69
C HIS A 66 2.00 -0.41 7.79
N PHE A 67 2.75 0.70 7.81
CA PHE A 67 3.81 0.93 8.80
C PHE A 67 3.29 1.04 10.24
N GLU A 68 2.04 1.51 10.43
CA GLU A 68 1.43 1.71 11.76
C GLU A 68 0.37 0.66 12.08
N ASN A 69 -0.48 0.32 11.11
CA ASN A 69 -1.68 -0.50 11.36
C ASN A 69 -1.40 -2.00 11.24
N GLY A 70 -0.23 -2.39 10.71
CA GLY A 70 0.10 -3.79 10.44
C GLY A 70 -0.54 -4.32 9.14
N PRO A 71 -0.89 -5.61 9.04
CA PRO A 71 -1.37 -6.22 7.80
C PRO A 71 -2.75 -5.68 7.40
N VAL A 72 -2.81 -5.04 6.23
CA VAL A 72 -4.05 -4.50 5.65
C VAL A 72 -4.71 -5.55 4.75
N ILE A 73 -3.92 -6.18 3.89
CA ILE A 73 -4.39 -7.22 2.98
C ILE A 73 -3.54 -8.46 3.23
N THR A 74 -4.19 -9.59 3.39
CA THR A 74 -3.53 -10.88 3.57
C THR A 74 -4.05 -11.86 2.55
N VAL A 75 -3.16 -12.66 1.97
CA VAL A 75 -3.50 -13.79 1.10
C VAL A 75 -2.68 -14.98 1.54
N SER A 76 -3.34 -16.12 1.74
CA SER A 76 -2.63 -17.37 1.98
C SER A 76 -3.01 -18.45 0.97
N SER A 77 -2.04 -19.26 0.55
CA SER A 77 -2.31 -20.47 -0.22
C SER A 77 -3.10 -21.53 0.56
N ALA A 78 -3.25 -21.36 1.89
CA ALA A 78 -4.11 -22.20 2.72
C ALA A 78 -5.59 -21.78 2.70
N GLU A 79 -5.92 -20.59 2.17
CA GLU A 79 -7.31 -20.15 2.02
C GLU A 79 -8.10 -21.11 1.15
N TRP A 80 -9.32 -21.45 1.56
CA TRP A 80 -10.11 -22.50 0.90
C TRP A 80 -10.27 -22.29 -0.61
N ALA A 81 -10.46 -21.03 -1.04
CA ALA A 81 -10.63 -20.66 -2.43
C ALA A 81 -9.41 -21.01 -3.31
N LEU A 82 -8.20 -20.82 -2.79
CA LEU A 82 -6.95 -21.20 -3.46
C LEU A 82 -6.63 -22.68 -3.24
N LYS A 83 -6.88 -23.18 -2.03
CA LYS A 83 -6.59 -24.54 -1.61
C LYS A 83 -7.24 -25.59 -2.51
N LYS A 84 -8.47 -25.34 -2.96
CA LYS A 84 -9.20 -26.24 -3.87
C LYS A 84 -8.67 -26.26 -5.31
N GLN A 85 -7.96 -25.20 -5.72
CA GLN A 85 -7.42 -25.04 -7.08
C GLN A 85 -5.93 -25.43 -7.18
N LEU A 86 -5.23 -25.45 -6.04
CA LEU A 86 -3.79 -25.73 -5.98
C LEU A 86 -3.55 -27.20 -5.61
N TYR A 87 -2.71 -27.87 -6.40
CA TYR A 87 -2.20 -29.19 -6.05
C TYR A 87 -1.25 -29.16 -4.83
N ARG A 88 -0.37 -28.15 -4.76
CA ARG A 88 0.59 -27.95 -3.66
C ARG A 88 0.69 -26.48 -3.28
N TYR A 89 0.81 -26.19 -1.98
CA TYR A 89 0.70 -24.83 -1.43
C TYR A 89 2.01 -24.03 -1.38
N ILE A 90 3.13 -24.61 -1.81
CA ILE A 90 4.50 -24.03 -1.74
C ILE A 90 5.17 -24.04 -3.14
N ASP A 91 4.45 -24.53 -4.14
CA ASP A 91 4.97 -24.67 -5.48
C ASP A 91 4.96 -23.32 -6.23
N ALA A 92 5.66 -23.22 -7.36
CA ALA A 92 5.70 -22.02 -8.18
C ALA A 92 4.28 -21.53 -8.57
N ALA A 93 3.39 -22.47 -8.92
CA ALA A 93 1.98 -22.17 -9.19
C ALA A 93 1.26 -21.53 -8.00
N ALA A 94 1.61 -21.90 -6.76
CA ALA A 94 1.04 -21.28 -5.57
C ALA A 94 1.49 -19.82 -5.43
N TYR A 95 2.75 -19.51 -5.72
CA TYR A 95 3.26 -18.13 -5.69
C TYR A 95 2.62 -17.25 -6.77
N ILE A 96 2.46 -17.78 -7.98
CA ILE A 96 1.78 -17.10 -9.09
C ILE A 96 0.32 -16.78 -8.72
N ASN A 97 -0.43 -17.78 -8.25
CA ASN A 97 -1.85 -17.59 -7.93
C ASN A 97 -2.06 -16.72 -6.68
N VAL A 98 -1.18 -16.82 -5.68
CA VAL A 98 -1.18 -15.89 -4.54
C VAL A 98 -0.89 -14.47 -4.99
N GLY A 99 0.07 -14.26 -5.90
CA GLY A 99 0.35 -12.96 -6.49
C GLY A 99 -0.86 -12.37 -7.22
N ARG A 100 -1.54 -13.16 -8.05
CA ARG A 100 -2.77 -12.73 -8.76
C ARG A 100 -3.88 -12.31 -7.81
N VAL A 101 -4.20 -13.15 -6.82
CA VAL A 101 -5.26 -12.84 -5.85
C VAL A 101 -4.89 -11.65 -4.98
N LEU A 102 -3.61 -11.54 -4.60
CA LEU A 102 -3.13 -10.38 -3.85
C LEU A 102 -3.27 -9.11 -4.67
N ALA A 103 -2.87 -9.15 -5.94
CA ALA A 103 -2.96 -8.00 -6.81
C ALA A 103 -4.41 -7.55 -7.00
N GLN A 104 -5.30 -8.49 -7.26
CA GLN A 104 -6.73 -8.23 -7.36
C GLN A 104 -7.28 -7.56 -6.09
N ARG A 105 -7.01 -8.13 -4.91
CA ARG A 105 -7.46 -7.56 -3.62
C ARG A 105 -6.91 -6.16 -3.39
N CYS A 106 -5.65 -5.91 -3.78
CA CYS A 106 -5.03 -4.60 -3.69
C CYS A 106 -5.74 -3.58 -4.58
N LEU A 107 -6.03 -3.91 -5.84
CA LEU A 107 -6.76 -3.04 -6.76
C LEU A 107 -8.18 -2.75 -6.28
N GLU A 108 -8.91 -3.78 -5.84
CA GLU A 108 -10.25 -3.64 -5.26
C GLU A 108 -10.25 -2.75 -3.99
N SER A 109 -9.17 -2.81 -3.21
CA SER A 109 -8.97 -1.98 -2.02
C SER A 109 -8.40 -0.58 -2.34
N GLY A 110 -8.12 -0.28 -3.61
CA GLY A 110 -7.50 0.97 -4.05
C GLY A 110 -6.07 1.18 -3.54
N ILE A 111 -5.30 0.09 -3.37
CA ILE A 111 -3.86 0.12 -3.08
C ILE A 111 -3.12 -0.27 -4.37
N CYS A 112 -2.53 0.71 -5.06
CA CYS A 112 -1.83 0.48 -6.32
C CYS A 112 -0.31 0.55 -6.20
N GLU A 113 0.20 1.19 -5.15
CA GLU A 113 1.63 1.45 -4.93
C GLU A 113 2.09 0.70 -3.68
N ILE A 114 3.06 -0.20 -3.82
CA ILE A 114 3.55 -1.05 -2.73
C ILE A 114 5.07 -1.11 -2.80
N LYS A 115 5.75 -1.02 -1.66
CA LYS A 115 7.20 -1.21 -1.61
C LYS A 115 7.56 -2.70 -1.53
N VAL A 116 8.49 -3.15 -2.36
CA VAL A 116 9.10 -4.48 -2.26
C VAL A 116 10.52 -4.35 -1.71
N ASP A 117 10.89 -5.22 -0.78
CA ASP A 117 12.28 -5.32 -0.30
C ASP A 117 13.13 -6.17 -1.24
N TYR A 118 14.34 -5.68 -1.52
CA TYR A 118 15.33 -6.44 -2.30
C TYR A 118 15.82 -7.72 -1.59
N SER A 119 15.63 -7.82 -0.27
CA SER A 119 16.01 -9.02 0.50
C SER A 119 15.11 -10.23 0.21
N LEU A 120 13.95 -10.03 -0.42
CA LEU A 120 13.08 -11.12 -0.87
C LEU A 120 13.62 -11.67 -2.19
N THR A 121 14.74 -12.40 -2.12
CA THR A 121 15.40 -12.97 -3.29
C THR A 121 15.00 -14.44 -3.48
N GLY A 122 14.62 -14.82 -4.69
CA GLY A 122 14.45 -16.22 -5.07
C GLY A 122 13.46 -16.42 -6.21
N GLU A 123 13.72 -17.42 -7.05
CA GLU A 123 12.97 -17.67 -8.30
C GLU A 123 11.45 -17.68 -8.12
N LYS A 124 10.94 -18.28 -7.04
CA LYS A 124 9.50 -18.32 -6.75
C LYS A 124 8.92 -16.97 -6.32
N PHE A 125 9.71 -16.18 -5.59
CA PHE A 125 9.30 -14.82 -5.19
C PHE A 125 9.29 -13.90 -6.40
N ASP A 126 10.26 -14.04 -7.31
CA ASP A 126 10.32 -13.27 -8.55
C ASP A 126 9.10 -13.53 -9.44
N LEU A 127 8.61 -14.78 -9.48
CA LEU A 127 7.35 -15.10 -10.15
C LEU A 127 6.14 -14.38 -9.54
N LEU A 128 6.07 -14.29 -8.20
CA LEU A 128 5.01 -13.56 -7.52
C LEU A 128 5.07 -12.05 -7.82
N VAL A 129 6.27 -11.47 -7.75
CA VAL A 129 6.54 -10.06 -8.04
C VAL A 129 6.15 -9.74 -9.48
N LYS A 130 6.56 -10.57 -10.44
CA LYS A 130 6.21 -10.44 -11.85
C LYS A 130 4.70 -10.48 -12.09
N GLU A 131 3.97 -11.36 -11.42
CA GLU A 131 2.50 -11.42 -11.55
C GLU A 131 1.80 -10.20 -10.95
N MET A 132 2.36 -9.61 -9.89
CA MET A 132 1.86 -8.35 -9.32
C MET A 132 2.07 -7.18 -10.30
N GLU A 133 3.23 -7.10 -10.95
CA GLU A 133 3.50 -6.10 -11.99
C GLU A 133 2.58 -6.28 -13.20
N ASN A 134 2.41 -7.51 -13.68
CA ASN A 134 1.50 -7.85 -14.78
C ASN A 134 0.06 -7.46 -14.49
N SER A 135 -0.35 -7.53 -13.21
CA SER A 135 -1.69 -7.15 -12.77
C SER A 135 -1.87 -5.63 -12.63
N GLY A 136 -0.83 -4.83 -12.84
CA GLY A 136 -0.89 -3.36 -12.83
C GLY A 136 -0.51 -2.70 -11.50
N ILE A 137 0.15 -3.42 -10.60
CA ILE A 137 0.64 -2.84 -9.34
C ILE A 137 2.03 -2.24 -9.54
N ILE A 138 2.20 -1.03 -9.02
CA ILE A 138 3.49 -0.33 -9.01
C ILE A 138 4.26 -0.79 -7.78
N LEU A 139 5.32 -1.59 -7.99
CA LEU A 139 6.16 -2.17 -6.92
C LEU A 139 7.18 -1.20 -6.32
N ASN A 140 7.04 0.08 -6.64
CA ASN A 140 7.83 1.14 -6.06
C ASN A 140 6.90 2.23 -5.52
N GLU A 141 7.02 2.52 -4.24
CA GLU A 141 6.27 3.64 -3.68
C GLU A 141 6.87 4.99 -4.11
N PRO A 142 6.03 5.98 -4.41
CA PRO A 142 6.49 7.32 -4.68
C PRO A 142 7.10 7.94 -3.42
N ARG A 143 7.97 8.93 -3.65
CA ARG A 143 8.54 9.73 -2.58
C ARG A 143 7.48 10.65 -1.99
N ARG A 144 7.57 10.89 -0.68
CA ARG A 144 6.72 11.90 -0.02
C ARG A 144 6.99 13.27 -0.63
N TYR A 145 5.94 13.95 -1.06
CA TYR A 145 6.00 15.33 -1.52
C TYR A 145 6.42 16.25 -0.38
N LYS A 146 7.42 17.09 -0.63
CA LYS A 146 7.80 18.18 0.25
C LYS A 146 7.68 19.47 -0.56
N TYR A 147 7.01 20.47 0.02
CA TYR A 147 6.93 21.77 -0.61
C TYR A 147 8.36 22.33 -0.78
N PRO A 148 8.75 22.77 -1.98
CA PRO A 148 10.08 23.29 -2.22
C PRO A 148 10.26 24.63 -1.50
N TYR A 149 11.46 24.88 -0.99
CA TYR A 149 11.82 26.22 -0.48
C TYR A 149 11.87 27.24 -1.61
N PHE A 150 11.78 28.54 -1.27
CA PHE A 150 11.77 29.61 -2.26
C PHE A 150 13.03 29.62 -3.15
N TRP A 151 14.18 29.20 -2.60
CA TRP A 151 15.47 29.12 -3.28
C TRP A 151 15.72 27.78 -4.00
N SER A 152 14.74 26.87 -4.01
CA SER A 152 14.90 25.58 -4.68
C SER A 152 14.82 25.75 -6.20
N LYS A 153 15.83 25.22 -6.90
CA LYS A 153 15.91 25.27 -8.37
C LYS A 153 14.81 24.44 -9.04
N THR A 154 14.46 23.29 -8.46
CA THR A 154 13.44 22.38 -8.99
C THR A 154 12.20 22.42 -8.13
N ARG A 155 11.05 22.63 -8.76
CA ARG A 155 9.74 22.58 -8.10
C ARG A 155 9.00 21.35 -8.61
N PRO A 156 8.91 20.28 -7.80
CA PRO A 156 8.13 19.12 -8.20
C PRO A 156 6.66 19.51 -8.33
N GLU A 157 5.99 18.93 -9.30
CA GLU A 157 4.55 19.05 -9.48
C GLU A 157 3.81 18.55 -8.24
N LYS A 158 2.68 19.20 -7.93
CA LYS A 158 1.86 18.76 -6.82
C LYS A 158 1.13 17.47 -7.21
N PRO A 159 1.18 16.41 -6.41
CA PRO A 159 0.57 15.12 -6.73
C PRO A 159 -0.95 15.16 -6.99
N TRP A 160 -1.63 16.21 -6.56
CA TRP A 160 -3.09 16.37 -6.68
C TRP A 160 -3.51 17.38 -7.73
N GLU A 161 -2.56 18.02 -8.43
CA GLU A 161 -2.87 18.84 -9.59
C GLU A 161 -2.83 17.93 -10.82
N ILE A 162 -3.95 17.87 -11.55
CA ILE A 162 -4.03 17.17 -12.84
C ILE A 162 -3.89 18.25 -13.91
N PHE A 163 -2.87 18.13 -14.75
CA PHE A 163 -2.71 18.97 -15.94
C PHE A 163 -3.18 18.13 -17.14
N GLU A 164 -4.27 18.58 -17.77
CA GLU A 164 -4.78 18.02 -19.03
C GLU A 164 -3.93 18.47 -20.23
#